data_AF-A0AAU1YZN2-F1
#
_entry.id   AF-A0AAU1YZN2-F1
#
_cell.length_a   1.000
_cell.length_b   1.000
_cell.length_c   1.000
_cell.angle_alpha   90.00
_cell.angle_beta   90.00
_cell.angle_gamma   90.00
#
_symmetry.space_group_name_H-M   'P 1'
#
loop_
_entity.id
_entity.type
_entity.pdbx_description
1 polymer ?
#
loop_
_entity_poly.entity_id
_entity_poly.type
_entity_poly.pdbx_seq_one_letter_code
_entity_poly.pdbx_strand_id
1 'polypeptide(L)'
;MTQTTQTTQMAQAAPMAQTAPMTQMASAAPMASAARMKQVSEAPATAPRAPAMAVATACAEVRGLLGGGPAAGELGLSRSEFARAVQLGIVRAGPAGATGAARFTRTELDRVRSAEGFPDALRERVETVAGAEAAAAVTGVGPSRFTRLARCGHVTPVGYRINRYRAVVWLYLAADLRDFAAREPGMLRGSAPPADRELMAAKADLRPRKWRERHVGLLLRRTADPWERAAVLASVLPDEELRDTVPDAAERIVLAALAPPPPYGHPQVPAAAAVATRLLRAGPSPDEIHWYRSSLDFALTGARGQSNSTGERGPT
;
A
#
# COMPACT_ATOMS: atom_id res chain seq x y z
N MET A 1 -39.10 59.48 -3.67
CA MET A 1 -39.96 58.71 -2.74
C MET A 1 -39.46 57.27 -2.78
N THR A 2 -38.53 56.92 -1.87
CA THR A 2 -38.73 56.05 -0.66
C THR A 2 -38.72 54.57 -1.02
N GLN A 3 -37.99 53.63 -0.42
CA GLN A 3 -37.06 53.49 0.73
C GLN A 3 -36.29 52.17 0.45
N THR A 4 -34.97 52.06 0.62
CA THR A 4 -34.22 51.76 1.87
C THR A 4 -34.76 50.56 2.67
N THR A 5 -34.01 49.46 2.72
CA THR A 5 -34.04 48.52 3.85
C THR A 5 -32.62 48.07 4.17
N GLN A 6 -32.16 48.50 5.35
CA GLN A 6 -30.99 48.00 6.07
C GLN A 6 -31.30 46.63 6.70
N THR A 7 -30.30 45.78 6.88
CA THR A 7 -30.35 44.69 7.87
C THR A 7 -28.96 44.48 8.46
N THR A 8 -28.80 45.05 9.66
CA THR A 8 -28.27 44.48 10.90
C THR A 8 -27.03 43.60 10.86
N GLN A 9 -25.93 44.13 11.42
CA GLN A 9 -24.73 43.40 11.83
C GLN A 9 -24.35 43.80 13.26
N MET A 10 -24.51 42.87 14.20
CA MET A 10 -23.98 42.83 15.58
C MET A 10 -24.09 41.36 16.01
N ALA A 11 -23.23 40.73 16.81
CA ALA A 11 -21.97 41.01 17.47
C ALA A 11 -21.52 39.69 18.12
N GLN A 12 -20.37 39.72 18.82
CA GLN A 12 -19.88 38.77 19.83
C GLN A 12 -19.02 37.59 19.31
N ALA A 13 -17.99 37.11 20.02
CA ALA A 13 -17.08 37.63 21.05
C ALA A 13 -16.11 36.48 21.38
N ALA A 14 -14.80 36.79 21.53
CA ALA A 14 -13.75 36.14 22.37
C ALA A 14 -13.50 34.60 22.23
N PRO A 15 -12.27 34.12 22.52
CA PRO A 15 -11.83 33.99 23.92
C PRO A 15 -10.36 34.37 24.21
N MET A 16 -10.14 34.77 25.47
CA MET A 16 -8.87 34.73 26.19
C MET A 16 -8.69 33.36 26.87
N ALA A 17 -7.45 32.86 26.96
CA ALA A 17 -6.84 32.14 28.10
C ALA A 17 -5.42 31.71 27.71
N GLN A 18 -4.38 32.33 28.27
CA GLN A 18 -3.61 31.92 29.47
C GLN A 18 -2.67 30.72 29.22
N THR A 19 -1.36 30.93 29.11
CA THR A 19 -0.30 30.90 30.17
C THR A 19 -0.01 29.52 30.75
N ALA A 20 1.14 28.94 30.40
CA ALA A 20 2.17 28.42 31.32
C ALA A 20 3.30 27.68 30.56
N PRO A 21 4.58 28.05 30.77
CA PRO A 21 5.75 27.25 30.42
C PRO A 21 6.37 26.61 31.67
N MET A 22 6.93 25.41 31.54
CA MET A 22 7.98 24.74 32.37
C MET A 22 7.90 23.25 31.99
N THR A 23 8.97 22.58 31.54
CA THR A 23 10.10 22.18 32.38
C THR A 23 11.31 21.87 31.51
N GLN A 24 12.39 22.62 31.72
CA GLN A 24 13.76 22.22 31.41
C GLN A 24 14.23 21.25 32.50
N MET A 25 14.72 20.07 32.12
CA MET A 25 15.69 19.35 32.95
C MET A 25 16.89 19.01 32.08
N ALA A 26 17.96 19.75 32.34
CA ALA A 26 19.30 19.42 31.95
C ALA A 26 20.04 18.81 33.15
N SER A 27 20.96 17.91 32.83
CA SER A 27 22.28 17.78 33.46
C SER A 27 22.47 16.81 34.64
N ALA A 28 23.52 16.00 34.42
CA ALA A 28 24.59 15.61 35.34
C ALA A 28 24.52 14.23 36.03
N ALA A 29 25.21 13.26 35.39
CA ALA A 29 26.15 12.37 36.08
C ALA A 29 27.33 13.22 36.64
N PRO A 30 28.14 12.78 37.64
CA PRO A 30 29.06 11.64 37.49
C PRO A 30 29.48 10.88 38.78
N MET A 31 30.46 9.99 38.58
CA MET A 31 31.38 9.33 39.54
C MET A 31 30.89 8.02 40.16
N ALA A 32 31.39 6.87 39.69
CA ALA A 32 32.71 6.27 39.94
C ALA A 32 32.81 5.63 41.33
N SER A 33 32.83 4.30 41.36
CA SER A 33 33.53 3.56 42.40
C SER A 33 34.04 2.23 41.85
N ALA A 34 35.36 2.08 41.95
CA ALA A 34 36.12 0.90 41.56
C ALA A 34 36.45 0.08 42.81
N ALA A 35 36.18 -1.22 42.78
CA ALA A 35 36.85 -2.25 43.59
C ALA A 35 36.57 -3.60 42.90
N ARG A 36 37.53 -4.19 42.19
CA ARG A 36 38.66 -5.03 42.64
C ARG A 36 38.31 -6.53 42.65
N MET A 37 38.90 -7.21 41.66
CA MET A 37 39.46 -8.58 41.63
C MET A 37 38.63 -9.76 42.16
N LYS A 38 38.30 -10.69 41.25
CA LYS A 38 38.94 -12.02 41.24
C LYS A 38 38.78 -12.68 39.86
N GLN A 39 39.91 -12.89 39.18
CA GLN A 39 40.03 -13.87 38.10
C GLN A 39 39.98 -15.26 38.72
N VAL A 40 39.07 -16.10 38.24
CA VAL A 40 39.22 -17.55 38.27
C VAL A 40 39.25 -17.99 36.82
N SER A 41 40.39 -18.55 36.46
CA SER A 41 40.68 -19.23 35.21
C SER A 41 40.00 -20.59 35.23
N GLU A 42 39.14 -20.89 34.26
CA GLU A 42 38.75 -22.26 33.93
C GLU A 42 38.66 -22.40 32.41
N ALA A 43 39.36 -23.41 31.89
CA ALA A 43 39.55 -23.74 30.49
C ALA A 43 38.27 -24.39 29.88
N PRO A 44 38.17 -24.55 28.55
CA PRO A 44 36.90 -24.46 27.84
C PRO A 44 36.12 -25.76 27.83
N ALA A 45 34.87 -25.70 28.31
CA ALA A 45 33.87 -26.70 28.01
C ALA A 45 33.44 -26.57 26.53
N THR A 46 33.65 -27.64 25.77
CA THR A 46 33.25 -27.77 24.38
C THR A 46 31.72 -27.83 24.30
N ALA A 47 31.09 -26.69 24.00
CA ALA A 47 29.67 -26.60 23.64
C ALA A 47 29.49 -26.78 22.12
N PRO A 48 28.36 -27.35 21.66
CA PRO A 48 28.19 -27.75 20.27
C PRO A 48 28.12 -26.53 19.35
N ARG A 49 28.96 -26.57 18.30
CA ARG A 49 29.05 -25.63 17.18
C ARG A 49 27.75 -25.70 16.34
N ALA A 50 26.68 -25.04 16.77
CA ALA A 50 25.41 -24.99 16.03
C ALA A 50 24.87 -23.60 15.63
N PRO A 51 25.40 -22.42 16.05
CA PRO A 51 24.90 -21.14 15.50
C PRO A 51 25.65 -20.70 14.22
N ALA A 52 26.86 -21.20 13.96
CA ALA A 52 27.67 -20.76 12.82
C ALA A 52 27.14 -21.24 11.46
N MET A 53 26.54 -22.43 11.38
CA MET A 53 25.93 -22.93 10.14
C MET A 53 24.63 -22.19 9.82
N ALA A 54 23.79 -21.86 10.81
CA ALA A 54 22.57 -21.09 10.59
C ALA A 54 22.87 -19.67 10.10
N VAL A 55 23.88 -19.01 10.68
CA VAL A 55 24.34 -17.68 10.25
C VAL A 55 25.03 -17.73 8.89
N ALA A 56 25.79 -18.78 8.58
CA ALA A 56 26.40 -18.97 7.26
C ALA A 56 25.36 -19.27 6.17
N THR A 57 24.32 -20.05 6.46
CA THR A 57 23.19 -20.31 5.54
C THR A 57 22.38 -19.03 5.30
N ALA A 58 22.06 -18.26 6.35
CA ALA A 58 21.41 -16.96 6.19
C ALA A 58 22.28 -15.96 5.39
N CYS A 59 23.60 -15.95 5.59
CA CYS A 59 24.52 -15.13 4.79
C CYS A 59 24.66 -15.59 3.33
N ALA A 60 24.57 -16.90 3.06
CA ALA A 60 24.58 -17.46 1.71
C ALA A 60 23.26 -17.16 0.96
N GLU A 61 22.12 -17.23 1.64
CA GLU A 61 20.81 -16.83 1.09
C GLU A 61 20.79 -15.34 0.71
N VAL A 62 21.40 -14.47 1.52
CA VAL A 62 21.54 -13.03 1.21
C VAL A 62 22.43 -12.76 -0.02
N ARG A 63 23.37 -13.65 -0.37
CA ARG A 63 24.17 -13.56 -1.60
C ARG A 63 23.40 -13.92 -2.88
N GLY A 64 22.28 -14.64 -2.78
CA GLY A 64 21.39 -14.98 -3.90
C GLY A 64 20.24 -14.00 -4.15
N LEU A 65 20.18 -12.92 -3.35
CA LEU A 65 19.10 -11.94 -3.35
C LEU A 65 19.50 -10.65 -4.07
N LEU A 66 18.88 -10.41 -5.22
CA LEU A 66 19.10 -9.24 -6.05
C LEU A 66 18.27 -8.04 -5.57
N GLY A 67 18.85 -6.85 -5.67
CA GLY A 67 18.09 -5.61 -5.56
C GLY A 67 17.22 -5.37 -6.79
N GLY A 68 16.24 -4.49 -6.68
CA GLY A 68 15.28 -4.26 -7.78
C GLY A 68 15.89 -3.69 -9.07
N GLY A 69 16.99 -2.93 -8.99
CA GLY A 69 17.69 -2.43 -10.19
C GLY A 69 18.30 -3.58 -11.02
N PRO A 70 19.19 -4.39 -10.43
CA PRO A 70 19.71 -5.59 -11.08
C PRO A 70 18.61 -6.55 -11.57
N ALA A 71 17.59 -6.81 -10.74
CA ALA A 71 16.47 -7.68 -11.13
C ALA A 71 15.68 -7.14 -12.33
N ALA A 72 15.44 -5.82 -12.42
CA ALA A 72 14.81 -5.21 -13.57
C ALA A 72 15.65 -5.37 -14.85
N GLY A 73 16.98 -5.19 -14.73
CA GLY A 73 17.92 -5.39 -15.82
C GLY A 73 17.90 -6.83 -16.36
N GLU A 74 17.87 -7.83 -15.49
CA GLU A 74 17.79 -9.24 -15.89
C GLU A 74 16.49 -9.60 -16.62
N LEU A 75 15.39 -8.92 -16.27
CA LEU A 75 14.10 -9.10 -16.94
C LEU A 75 13.92 -8.20 -18.17
N GLY A 76 14.90 -7.35 -18.50
CA GLY A 76 14.82 -6.41 -19.61
C GLY A 76 13.70 -5.38 -19.46
N LEU A 77 13.37 -5.00 -18.21
CA LEU A 77 12.32 -4.04 -17.85
C LEU A 77 12.93 -2.73 -17.37
N SER A 78 12.25 -1.62 -17.66
CA SER A 78 12.52 -0.35 -16.98
C SER A 78 12.15 -0.45 -15.49
N ARG A 79 12.66 0.49 -14.68
CA ARG A 79 12.33 0.56 -13.25
C ARG A 79 10.82 0.69 -13.00
N SER A 80 10.11 1.40 -13.87
CA SER A 80 8.66 1.61 -13.77
C SER A 80 7.89 0.34 -14.11
N GLU A 81 8.27 -0.35 -15.19
CA GLU A 81 7.67 -1.63 -15.60
C GLU A 81 7.93 -2.72 -14.57
N PHE A 82 9.17 -2.82 -14.06
CA PHE A 82 9.49 -3.76 -12.98
C PHE A 82 8.65 -3.48 -11.73
N ALA A 83 8.47 -2.21 -11.36
CA ALA A 83 7.57 -1.87 -10.26
C ALA A 83 6.12 -2.32 -10.53
N ARG A 84 5.63 -2.21 -11.76
CA ARG A 84 4.30 -2.75 -12.12
C ARG A 84 4.29 -4.29 -12.03
N ALA A 85 5.32 -4.97 -12.51
CA ALA A 85 5.43 -6.42 -12.46
C ALA A 85 5.35 -6.95 -11.02
N VAL A 86 6.02 -6.26 -10.08
CA VAL A 86 5.98 -6.58 -8.65
C VAL A 86 4.61 -6.31 -8.03
N GLN A 87 4.01 -5.16 -8.35
CA GLN A 87 2.68 -4.82 -7.86
C GLN A 87 1.60 -5.79 -8.38
N LEU A 88 1.69 -6.22 -9.63
CA LEU A 88 0.80 -7.24 -10.22
C LEU A 88 1.09 -8.65 -9.72
N GLY A 89 2.27 -8.90 -9.16
CA GLY A 89 2.66 -10.21 -8.60
C GLY A 89 3.16 -11.17 -9.65
N ILE A 90 3.47 -10.64 -10.83
CA ILE A 90 4.18 -11.37 -11.89
C ILE A 90 5.59 -11.68 -11.42
N VAL A 91 6.21 -10.73 -10.71
CA VAL A 91 7.47 -10.89 -9.99
C VAL A 91 7.19 -10.81 -8.50
N ARG A 92 7.58 -11.83 -7.74
CA ARG A 92 7.37 -11.92 -6.29
C ARG A 92 8.62 -11.43 -5.58
N ALA A 93 8.44 -10.50 -4.64
CA ALA A 93 9.50 -10.13 -3.73
C ALA A 93 9.78 -11.31 -2.79
N GLY A 94 11.05 -11.62 -2.58
CA GLY A 94 11.50 -12.52 -1.51
C GLY A 94 11.43 -11.83 -0.15
N PRO A 95 11.87 -12.53 0.91
CA PRO A 95 11.90 -11.95 2.27
C PRO A 95 12.65 -10.63 2.26
N ALA A 96 12.07 -9.63 2.93
CA ALA A 96 12.70 -8.32 3.05
C ALA A 96 14.04 -8.48 3.78
N GLY A 97 15.12 -7.92 3.21
CA GLY A 97 16.40 -7.90 3.90
C GLY A 97 16.38 -6.96 5.10
N ALA A 98 17.43 -6.98 5.93
CA ALA A 98 17.56 -6.15 7.13
C ALA A 98 17.35 -4.64 6.91
N THR A 99 17.50 -4.15 5.67
CA THR A 99 17.25 -2.74 5.31
C THR A 99 15.82 -2.43 4.87
N GLY A 100 14.90 -3.39 4.95
CA GLY A 100 13.50 -3.26 4.51
C GLY A 100 13.31 -3.15 2.98
N ALA A 101 14.40 -3.12 2.21
CA ALA A 101 14.33 -3.05 0.75
C ALA A 101 13.94 -4.40 0.17
N ALA A 102 12.95 -4.41 -0.74
CA ALA A 102 12.53 -5.62 -1.42
C ALA A 102 13.71 -6.25 -2.19
N ARG A 103 13.85 -7.57 -2.01
CA ARG A 103 14.86 -8.41 -2.66
C ARG A 103 14.19 -9.47 -3.52
N PHE A 104 14.90 -9.96 -4.52
CA PHE A 104 14.38 -10.92 -5.49
C PHE A 104 15.33 -12.10 -5.60
N THR A 105 14.80 -13.31 -5.51
CA THR A 105 15.60 -14.54 -5.62
C THR A 105 15.93 -14.80 -7.08
N ARG A 106 17.10 -15.40 -7.34
CA ARG A 106 17.45 -15.79 -8.71
C ARG A 106 16.44 -16.78 -9.30
N THR A 107 15.99 -17.75 -8.51
CA THR A 107 14.95 -18.72 -8.88
C THR A 107 13.65 -18.05 -9.37
N GLU A 108 13.25 -16.95 -8.72
CA GLU A 108 12.05 -16.22 -9.13
C GLU A 108 12.25 -15.50 -10.47
N LEU A 109 13.42 -14.92 -10.70
CA LEU A 109 13.72 -14.29 -11.99
C LEU A 109 13.80 -15.33 -13.09
N ASP A 110 14.43 -16.48 -12.84
CA ASP A 110 14.50 -17.58 -13.80
C ASP A 110 13.11 -18.15 -14.11
N ARG A 111 12.20 -18.26 -13.12
CA ARG A 111 10.79 -18.64 -13.32
C ARG A 111 10.05 -17.66 -14.24
N VAL A 112 10.31 -16.37 -14.11
CA VAL A 112 9.69 -15.35 -14.98
C VAL A 112 10.29 -15.40 -16.38
N ARG A 113 11.60 -15.66 -16.51
CA ARG A 113 12.30 -15.78 -17.79
C ARG A 113 11.94 -17.06 -18.55
N SER A 114 11.60 -18.13 -17.85
CA SER A 114 11.16 -19.38 -18.45
C SER A 114 9.69 -19.36 -18.89
N ALA A 115 8.96 -18.27 -18.63
CA ALA A 115 7.58 -18.13 -19.09
C ALA A 115 7.54 -17.99 -20.61
N GLU A 116 6.51 -18.59 -21.22
CA GLU A 116 6.28 -18.51 -22.66
C GLU A 116 6.18 -17.06 -23.15
N GLY A 117 6.79 -16.77 -24.30
CA GLY A 117 6.78 -15.44 -24.91
C GLY A 117 7.68 -14.41 -24.22
N PHE A 118 8.58 -14.81 -23.31
CA PHE A 118 9.56 -13.89 -22.71
C PHE A 118 10.55 -13.37 -23.78
N PRO A 119 10.88 -12.06 -23.80
CA PRO A 119 10.45 -11.01 -22.86
C PRO A 119 9.18 -10.25 -23.28
N ASP A 120 8.70 -10.41 -24.50
CA ASP A 120 7.67 -9.54 -25.07
C ASP A 120 6.31 -9.71 -24.39
N ALA A 121 5.91 -10.95 -24.09
CA ALA A 121 4.68 -11.22 -23.33
C ALA A 121 4.74 -10.63 -21.90
N LEU A 122 5.92 -10.59 -21.28
CA LEU A 122 6.09 -9.94 -19.97
C LEU A 122 5.90 -8.42 -20.11
N ARG A 123 6.51 -7.81 -21.13
CA ARG A 123 6.41 -6.36 -21.40
C ARG A 123 4.98 -5.96 -21.68
N GLU A 124 4.25 -6.71 -22.51
CA GLU A 124 2.85 -6.46 -22.79
C GLU A 124 1.98 -6.47 -21.52
N ARG A 125 2.22 -7.44 -20.62
CA ARG A 125 1.48 -7.57 -19.35
C ARG A 125 1.74 -6.43 -18.37
N VAL A 126 2.84 -5.69 -18.51
CA VAL A 126 3.19 -4.57 -17.64
C VAL A 126 3.16 -3.22 -18.35
N GLU A 127 2.82 -3.22 -19.64
CA GLU A 127 2.71 -2.02 -20.47
C GLU A 127 1.63 -1.13 -19.87
N THR A 128 2.02 0.11 -19.52
CA THR A 128 1.08 1.10 -18.98
C THR A 128 1.06 2.37 -19.78
N VAL A 129 -0.14 2.91 -19.96
CA VAL A 129 -0.37 4.26 -20.47
C VAL A 129 -0.72 5.21 -19.32
N ALA A 130 -0.18 6.42 -19.38
CA ALA A 130 -0.31 7.41 -18.32
C ALA A 130 -1.28 8.53 -18.72
N GLY A 131 -2.27 8.79 -17.86
CA GLY A 131 -3.23 9.88 -18.05
C GLY A 131 -4.30 9.58 -19.11
N ALA A 132 -5.21 10.54 -19.29
CA ALA A 132 -6.39 10.34 -20.11
C ALA A 132 -6.11 10.35 -21.61
N GLU A 133 -5.16 11.17 -22.09
CA GLU A 133 -4.85 11.28 -23.52
C GLU A 133 -4.32 9.96 -24.10
N ALA A 134 -3.27 9.41 -23.49
CA ALA A 134 -2.68 8.16 -23.95
C ALA A 134 -3.67 6.98 -23.85
N ALA A 135 -4.45 6.93 -22.76
CA ALA A 135 -5.44 5.87 -22.57
C ALA A 135 -6.64 5.98 -23.52
N ALA A 136 -7.04 7.20 -23.86
CA ALA A 136 -8.08 7.46 -24.86
C ALA A 136 -7.66 7.02 -26.26
N ALA A 137 -6.38 7.18 -26.61
CA ALA A 137 -5.83 6.68 -27.88
C ALA A 137 -5.92 5.14 -27.98
N VAL A 138 -5.60 4.41 -26.90
CA VAL A 138 -5.69 2.93 -26.88
C VAL A 138 -7.14 2.46 -27.02
N THR A 139 -8.10 3.18 -26.43
CA THR A 139 -9.52 2.83 -26.42
C THR A 139 -10.31 3.39 -27.61
N GLY A 140 -9.70 4.23 -28.44
CA GLY A 140 -10.36 4.85 -29.61
C GLY A 140 -11.44 5.88 -29.27
N VAL A 141 -11.34 6.56 -28.12
CA VAL A 141 -12.28 7.60 -27.69
C VAL A 141 -11.59 8.95 -27.47
N GLY A 142 -12.37 10.01 -27.23
CA GLY A 142 -11.82 11.30 -26.80
C GLY A 142 -11.39 11.32 -25.31
N PRO A 143 -10.39 12.13 -24.91
CA PRO A 143 -9.89 12.19 -23.53
C PRO A 143 -10.95 12.48 -22.47
N SER A 144 -11.92 13.33 -22.78
CA SER A 144 -13.04 13.67 -21.88
C SER A 144 -13.95 12.47 -21.65
N ARG A 145 -14.21 11.64 -22.68
CA ARG A 145 -14.99 10.41 -22.55
C ARG A 145 -14.23 9.37 -21.74
N PHE A 146 -12.95 9.17 -22.04
CA PHE A 146 -12.11 8.26 -21.24
C PHE A 146 -12.09 8.64 -19.76
N THR A 147 -11.91 9.94 -19.47
CA THR A 147 -11.90 10.44 -18.10
C THR A 147 -13.21 10.12 -17.38
N ARG A 148 -14.36 10.25 -18.06
CA ARG A 148 -15.67 9.86 -17.52
C ARG A 148 -15.73 8.37 -17.19
N LEU A 149 -15.36 7.52 -18.14
CA LEU A 149 -15.35 6.07 -17.95
C LEU A 149 -14.48 5.65 -16.76
N ALA A 150 -13.29 6.23 -16.66
CA ALA A 150 -12.38 5.97 -15.55
C ALA A 150 -12.93 6.46 -14.21
N ARG A 151 -13.51 7.67 -14.15
CA ARG A 151 -14.11 8.22 -12.92
C ARG A 151 -15.34 7.44 -12.47
N CYS A 152 -16.11 6.87 -13.40
CA CYS A 152 -17.22 5.97 -13.12
C CYS A 152 -16.77 4.53 -12.79
N GLY A 153 -15.47 4.22 -12.85
CA GLY A 153 -14.93 2.93 -12.42
C GLY A 153 -15.01 1.81 -13.46
N HIS A 154 -15.34 2.11 -14.72
CA HIS A 154 -15.41 1.11 -15.81
C HIS A 154 -14.02 0.61 -16.23
N VAL A 155 -13.00 1.46 -16.06
CA VAL A 155 -11.60 1.09 -16.21
C VAL A 155 -10.87 1.33 -14.89
N THR A 156 -10.10 0.33 -14.47
CA THR A 156 -9.41 0.37 -13.18
C THR A 156 -7.94 0.68 -13.37
N PRO A 157 -7.41 1.77 -12.79
CA PRO A 157 -5.98 2.05 -12.86
C PRO A 157 -5.18 0.96 -12.13
N VAL A 158 -4.01 0.64 -12.66
CA VAL A 158 -3.05 -0.29 -12.02
C VAL A 158 -2.10 0.45 -11.07
N GLY A 159 -2.01 1.77 -11.20
CA GLY A 159 -1.07 2.57 -10.44
C GLY A 159 -1.23 4.05 -10.65
N TYR A 160 -0.29 4.80 -10.10
CA TYR A 160 -0.22 6.24 -10.26
C TYR A 160 1.23 6.72 -10.19
N ARG A 161 1.44 7.94 -10.71
CA ARG A 161 2.60 8.77 -10.42
C ARG A 161 2.11 10.12 -9.89
N ILE A 162 2.86 10.71 -8.97
CA ILE A 162 2.59 12.07 -8.49
C ILE A 162 3.49 13.03 -9.27
N ASN A 163 2.90 13.99 -9.96
CA ASN A 163 3.68 14.96 -10.74
C ASN A 163 4.29 16.05 -9.82
N ARG A 164 5.11 16.93 -10.40
CA ARG A 164 5.73 18.06 -9.67
C ARG A 164 4.71 19.01 -9.02
N TYR A 165 3.47 19.01 -9.52
CA TYR A 165 2.35 19.79 -9.03
C TYR A 165 1.50 19.05 -8.00
N ARG A 166 1.96 17.89 -7.52
CA ARG A 166 1.25 17.04 -6.56
C ARG A 166 -0.07 16.45 -7.07
N ALA A 167 -0.33 16.52 -8.38
CA ALA A 167 -1.48 15.89 -8.99
C ALA A 167 -1.21 14.40 -9.26
N VAL A 168 -2.24 13.59 -9.06
CA VAL A 168 -2.22 12.15 -9.31
C VAL A 168 -2.42 11.91 -10.81
N VAL A 169 -1.42 11.32 -11.47
CA VAL A 169 -1.54 10.83 -12.84
C VAL A 169 -1.71 9.32 -12.79
N TRP A 170 -2.90 8.85 -13.13
CA TRP A 170 -3.26 7.44 -13.15
C TRP A 170 -2.56 6.70 -14.30
N LEU A 171 -2.18 5.45 -14.02
CA LEU A 171 -1.60 4.51 -14.96
C LEU A 171 -2.61 3.38 -15.20
N TYR A 172 -2.82 3.02 -16.46
CA TYR A 172 -3.71 1.94 -16.87
C TYR A 172 -2.90 0.92 -17.66
N LEU A 173 -3.20 -0.38 -17.48
CA LEU A 173 -2.59 -1.41 -18.33
C LEU A 173 -3.15 -1.29 -19.74
N ALA A 174 -2.27 -1.29 -20.74
CA ALA A 174 -2.70 -1.20 -22.13
C ALA A 174 -3.58 -2.39 -22.51
N ALA A 175 -3.24 -3.59 -22.03
CA ALA A 175 -4.05 -4.80 -22.18
C ALA A 175 -5.47 -4.64 -21.60
N ASP A 176 -5.61 -4.21 -20.34
CA ASP A 176 -6.94 -3.98 -19.71
C ASP A 176 -7.81 -3.01 -20.53
N LEU A 177 -7.20 -1.99 -21.14
CA LEU A 177 -7.90 -1.01 -21.96
C LEU A 177 -8.38 -1.60 -23.29
N ARG A 178 -7.54 -2.40 -23.97
CA ARG A 178 -7.91 -3.10 -25.20
C ARG A 178 -9.03 -4.11 -24.92
N ASP A 179 -8.91 -4.87 -23.83
CA ASP A 179 -9.92 -5.84 -23.39
C ASP A 179 -11.25 -5.16 -23.06
N PHE A 180 -11.21 -4.04 -22.35
CA PHE A 180 -12.41 -3.24 -22.09
C PHE A 180 -13.04 -2.74 -23.39
N ALA A 181 -12.24 -2.22 -24.32
CA ALA A 181 -12.74 -1.72 -25.59
C ALA A 181 -13.40 -2.81 -26.44
N ALA A 182 -12.86 -4.02 -26.41
CA ALA A 182 -13.42 -5.19 -27.09
C ALA A 182 -14.69 -5.70 -26.43
N ARG A 183 -14.73 -5.75 -25.08
CA ARG A 183 -15.87 -6.27 -24.31
C ARG A 183 -17.05 -5.31 -24.28
N GLU A 184 -16.80 -4.00 -24.18
CA GLU A 184 -17.82 -2.97 -23.92
C GLU A 184 -17.85 -1.87 -25.00
N PRO A 185 -17.97 -2.21 -26.31
CA PRO A 185 -17.95 -1.21 -27.38
C PRO A 185 -19.10 -0.20 -27.27
N GLY A 186 -20.22 -0.59 -26.65
CA GLY A 186 -21.37 0.26 -26.39
C GLY A 186 -21.06 1.42 -25.43
N MET A 187 -20.10 1.27 -24.51
CA MET A 187 -19.70 2.32 -23.58
C MET A 187 -18.73 3.34 -24.22
N LEU A 188 -17.99 2.90 -25.23
CA LEU A 188 -17.10 3.76 -26.01
C LEU A 188 -17.87 4.76 -26.88
N ARG A 189 -19.12 4.43 -27.22
CA ARG A 189 -20.02 5.24 -28.05
C ARG A 189 -21.28 5.59 -27.26
N GLY A 190 -22.17 6.39 -27.82
CA GLY A 190 -23.48 6.67 -27.21
C GLY A 190 -23.47 7.48 -25.90
N SER A 191 -24.61 7.46 -25.21
CA SER A 191 -24.89 8.23 -24.01
C SER A 191 -24.41 7.53 -22.74
N ALA A 192 -24.08 8.30 -21.71
CA ALA A 192 -23.70 7.75 -20.41
C ALA A 192 -24.93 7.15 -19.70
N PRO A 193 -24.80 5.96 -19.09
CA PRO A 193 -25.86 5.38 -18.26
C PRO A 193 -26.37 6.35 -17.18
N PRO A 194 -27.63 6.23 -16.71
CA PRO A 194 -28.18 7.09 -15.67
C PRO A 194 -27.30 7.17 -14.41
N ALA A 195 -26.83 6.02 -13.91
CA ALA A 195 -25.94 5.96 -12.74
C ALA A 195 -24.62 6.72 -12.96
N ASP A 196 -24.03 6.62 -14.16
CA ASP A 196 -22.82 7.39 -14.51
C ASP A 196 -23.10 8.90 -14.53
N ARG A 197 -24.29 9.31 -15.00
CA ARG A 197 -24.68 10.73 -15.01
C ARG A 197 -24.82 11.27 -13.60
N GLU A 198 -25.40 10.51 -12.68
CA GLU A 198 -25.51 10.86 -11.26
C GLU A 198 -24.13 10.99 -10.60
N LEU A 199 -23.24 10.03 -10.82
CA LEU A 199 -21.85 10.09 -10.32
C LEU A 199 -21.09 11.31 -10.85
N MET A 200 -21.28 11.64 -12.13
CA MET A 200 -20.66 12.83 -12.72
C MET A 200 -21.24 14.13 -12.18
N ALA A 201 -22.56 14.19 -11.96
CA ALA A 201 -23.23 15.34 -11.34
C ALA A 201 -22.73 15.58 -9.91
N ALA A 202 -22.54 14.50 -9.13
CA ALA A 202 -21.94 14.54 -7.80
C ALA A 202 -20.42 14.84 -7.80
N LYS A 203 -19.81 14.99 -8.98
CA LYS A 203 -18.35 15.13 -9.17
C LYS A 203 -17.56 14.02 -8.48
N ALA A 204 -18.13 12.82 -8.37
CA ALA A 204 -17.47 11.66 -7.78
C ALA A 204 -16.26 11.21 -8.62
N ASP A 205 -15.32 10.52 -8.00
CA ASP A 205 -14.19 9.88 -8.66
C ASP A 205 -13.90 8.53 -8.00
N LEU A 206 -14.27 7.45 -8.71
CA LEU A 206 -14.09 6.09 -8.22
C LEU A 206 -12.68 5.53 -8.49
N ARG A 207 -11.81 6.26 -9.21
CA ARG A 207 -10.45 5.77 -9.52
C ARG A 207 -9.62 5.43 -8.28
N PRO A 208 -9.58 6.25 -7.21
CA PRO A 208 -8.87 5.89 -5.97
C PRO A 208 -9.42 4.61 -5.33
N ARG A 209 -10.74 4.48 -5.24
CA ARG A 209 -11.42 3.31 -4.68
C ARG A 209 -11.11 2.05 -5.50
N LYS A 210 -11.31 2.11 -6.82
CA LYS A 210 -11.03 0.98 -7.74
C LYS A 210 -9.57 0.57 -7.74
N TRP A 211 -8.65 1.54 -7.65
CA TRP A 211 -7.23 1.26 -7.48
C TRP A 211 -6.96 0.48 -6.18
N ARG A 212 -7.52 0.95 -5.04
CA ARG A 212 -7.36 0.26 -3.75
C ARG A 212 -7.96 -1.14 -3.76
N GLU A 213 -9.18 -1.31 -4.29
CA GLU A 213 -9.81 -2.63 -4.45
C GLU A 213 -8.88 -3.59 -5.18
N ARG A 214 -8.26 -3.15 -6.29
CA ARG A 214 -7.27 -3.93 -7.02
C ARG A 214 -6.02 -4.20 -6.19
N HIS A 215 -5.47 -3.19 -5.53
CA HIS A 215 -4.27 -3.30 -4.73
C HIS A 215 -4.44 -4.30 -3.56
N VAL A 216 -5.50 -4.13 -2.77
CA VAL A 216 -5.88 -5.03 -1.67
C VAL A 216 -6.13 -6.44 -2.20
N GLY A 217 -6.89 -6.59 -3.29
CA GLY A 217 -7.13 -7.90 -3.88
C GLY A 217 -5.85 -8.61 -4.35
N LEU A 218 -4.85 -7.86 -4.84
CA LEU A 218 -3.55 -8.42 -5.21
C LEU A 218 -2.72 -8.86 -4.00
N LEU A 219 -2.81 -8.14 -2.87
CA LEU A 219 -2.16 -8.52 -1.62
C LEU A 219 -2.83 -9.76 -1.00
N LEU A 220 -4.17 -9.75 -0.90
CA LEU A 220 -4.95 -10.86 -0.33
C LEU A 220 -4.80 -12.18 -1.11
N ARG A 221 -4.46 -12.14 -2.39
CA ARG A 221 -4.15 -13.35 -3.18
C ARG A 221 -2.78 -13.96 -2.85
N ARG A 222 -1.90 -13.20 -2.20
CA ARG A 222 -0.54 -13.64 -1.84
C ARG A 222 -0.40 -13.99 -0.37
N THR A 223 -1.34 -13.56 0.46
CA THR A 223 -1.35 -13.84 1.90
C THR A 223 -2.16 -15.11 2.19
N ALA A 224 -1.45 -16.11 2.72
CA ALA A 224 -2.06 -17.35 3.19
C ALA A 224 -2.40 -17.28 4.68
N ASP A 225 -1.59 -16.58 5.47
CA ASP A 225 -1.78 -16.44 6.91
C ASP A 225 -3.01 -15.58 7.24
N PRO A 226 -3.93 -16.02 8.12
CA PRO A 226 -5.12 -15.27 8.47
C PRO A 226 -4.83 -13.91 9.13
N TRP A 227 -3.79 -13.82 9.96
CA TRP A 227 -3.41 -12.56 10.61
C TRP A 227 -2.83 -11.57 9.60
N GLU A 228 -2.02 -12.02 8.63
CA GLU A 228 -1.57 -11.19 7.50
C GLU A 228 -2.74 -10.72 6.64
N ARG A 229 -3.75 -11.58 6.40
CA ARG A 229 -4.98 -11.18 5.68
C ARG A 229 -5.74 -10.10 6.42
N ALA A 230 -5.90 -10.24 7.74
CA ALA A 230 -6.51 -9.21 8.57
C ALA A 230 -5.67 -7.92 8.55
N ALA A 231 -4.33 -8.01 8.61
CA ALA A 231 -3.43 -6.87 8.56
C ALA A 231 -3.51 -6.09 7.24
N VAL A 232 -3.66 -6.78 6.10
CA VAL A 232 -3.91 -6.12 4.80
C VAL A 232 -5.19 -5.28 4.85
N LEU A 233 -6.28 -5.82 5.39
CA LEU A 233 -7.57 -5.12 5.48
C LEU A 233 -7.53 -3.97 6.50
N ALA A 234 -6.84 -4.16 7.62
CA ALA A 234 -6.62 -3.11 8.63
C ALA A 234 -5.79 -1.94 8.08
N SER A 235 -4.81 -2.21 7.21
CA SER A 235 -3.88 -1.20 6.68
C SER A 235 -4.53 -0.10 5.83
N VAL A 236 -5.74 -0.35 5.32
CA VAL A 236 -6.47 0.61 4.49
C VAL A 236 -7.55 1.37 5.25
N LEU A 237 -7.95 0.91 6.44
CA LEU A 237 -8.93 1.62 7.26
C LEU A 237 -8.32 2.92 7.83
N PRO A 238 -9.12 3.99 7.98
CA PRO A 238 -8.76 5.13 8.82
C PRO A 238 -8.52 4.70 10.27
N ASP A 239 -7.68 5.43 11.00
CA ASP A 239 -7.25 5.02 12.35
C ASP A 239 -8.41 4.97 13.34
N GLU A 240 -9.38 5.89 13.23
CA GLU A 240 -10.60 5.89 14.02
C GLU A 240 -11.46 4.65 13.76
N GLU A 241 -11.72 4.33 12.49
CA GLU A 241 -12.50 3.15 12.09
C GLU A 241 -11.82 1.84 12.49
N LEU A 242 -10.48 1.81 12.47
CA LEU A 242 -9.69 0.67 12.91
C LEU A 242 -9.80 0.44 14.42
N ARG A 243 -9.74 1.50 15.23
CA ARG A 243 -9.91 1.39 16.70
C ARG A 243 -11.31 0.92 17.08
N ASP A 244 -12.32 1.39 16.36
CA ASP A 244 -13.70 0.98 16.58
C ASP A 244 -13.94 -0.48 16.17
N THR A 245 -13.31 -0.93 15.07
CA THR A 245 -13.45 -2.30 14.56
C THR A 245 -12.61 -3.30 15.35
N VAL A 246 -11.46 -2.89 15.88
CA VAL A 246 -10.53 -3.72 16.65
C VAL A 246 -10.27 -3.04 18.00
N PRO A 247 -11.12 -3.23 19.01
CA PRO A 247 -10.98 -2.56 20.30
C PRO A 247 -9.74 -2.99 21.11
N ASP A 248 -9.26 -4.23 20.91
CA ASP A 248 -8.07 -4.75 21.58
C ASP A 248 -6.78 -4.09 21.06
N ALA A 249 -5.99 -3.53 21.98
CA ALA A 249 -4.72 -2.91 21.66
C ALA A 249 -3.64 -3.93 21.25
N ALA A 250 -3.65 -5.13 21.83
CA ALA A 250 -2.68 -6.17 21.50
C ALA A 250 -2.85 -6.64 20.05
N GLU A 251 -4.08 -6.91 19.63
CA GLU A 251 -4.40 -7.24 18.24
C GLU A 251 -3.98 -6.12 17.28
N ARG A 252 -4.23 -4.85 17.63
CA ARG A 252 -3.78 -3.72 16.78
C ARG A 252 -2.26 -3.66 16.63
N ILE A 253 -1.49 -4.02 17.65
CA ILE A 253 -0.02 -4.11 17.55
C ILE A 253 0.39 -5.22 16.58
N VAL A 254 -0.24 -6.39 16.66
CA VAL A 254 0.01 -7.52 15.74
C VAL A 254 -0.33 -7.12 14.30
N LEU A 255 -1.50 -6.52 14.08
CA LEU A 255 -1.92 -6.05 12.76
C LEU A 255 -0.97 -4.98 12.19
N ALA A 256 -0.46 -4.08 13.02
CA ALA A 256 0.51 -3.08 12.61
C ALA A 256 1.87 -3.70 12.23
N ALA A 257 2.32 -4.72 12.96
CA ALA A 257 3.56 -5.43 12.68
C ALA A 257 3.49 -6.24 11.37
N LEU A 258 2.32 -6.79 11.06
CA LEU A 258 2.05 -7.58 9.84
C LEU A 258 1.54 -6.73 8.67
N ALA A 259 1.42 -5.41 8.83
CA ALA A 259 0.89 -4.53 7.81
C ALA A 259 1.75 -4.63 6.53
N PRO A 260 1.13 -4.74 5.34
CA PRO A 260 1.88 -4.82 4.09
C PRO A 260 2.71 -3.54 3.90
N PRO A 261 3.95 -3.65 3.38
CA PRO A 261 4.72 -2.48 3.04
C PRO A 261 4.02 -1.66 1.95
N PRO A 262 4.31 -0.35 1.82
CA PRO A 262 3.80 0.46 0.72
C PRO A 262 4.10 -0.18 -0.64
N PRO A 263 3.23 -0.01 -1.65
CA PRO A 263 3.42 -0.59 -2.98
C PRO A 263 4.83 -0.34 -3.52
N TYR A 264 5.46 -1.34 -4.13
CA TYR A 264 6.82 -1.19 -4.65
C TYR A 264 6.92 0.01 -5.62
N GLY A 265 7.87 0.92 -5.41
CA GLY A 265 7.97 2.17 -6.16
C GLY A 265 7.07 3.30 -5.65
N HIS A 266 6.49 3.16 -4.45
CA HIS A 266 5.77 4.23 -3.76
C HIS A 266 6.64 5.49 -3.64
N PRO A 267 6.10 6.69 -3.90
CA PRO A 267 6.86 7.93 -3.76
C PRO A 267 7.43 8.09 -2.34
N GLN A 268 8.71 8.46 -2.26
CA GLN A 268 9.42 8.68 -0.99
C GLN A 268 9.63 10.17 -0.69
N VAL A 269 9.56 11.03 -1.71
CA VAL A 269 9.67 12.49 -1.52
C VAL A 269 8.48 12.96 -0.67
N PRO A 270 8.69 13.67 0.46
CA PRO A 270 7.65 13.94 1.45
C PRO A 270 6.35 14.51 0.88
N ALA A 271 6.47 15.49 -0.02
CA ALA A 271 5.34 16.12 -0.70
C ALA A 271 4.50 15.15 -1.55
N ALA A 272 5.16 14.22 -2.24
CA ALA A 272 4.49 13.21 -3.06
C ALA A 272 3.99 12.04 -2.22
N ALA A 273 4.76 11.64 -1.20
CA ALA A 273 4.41 10.61 -0.24
C ALA A 273 3.11 10.97 0.49
N ALA A 274 2.94 12.24 0.93
CA ALA A 274 1.72 12.68 1.59
C ALA A 274 0.45 12.50 0.73
N VAL A 275 0.54 12.72 -0.58
CA VAL A 275 -0.58 12.47 -1.51
C VAL A 275 -0.81 10.98 -1.70
N ALA A 276 0.28 10.21 -1.89
CA ALA A 276 0.23 8.78 -2.13
C ALA A 276 -0.31 7.99 -0.92
N THR A 277 0.07 8.37 0.31
CA THR A 277 -0.42 7.75 1.55
C THR A 277 -1.93 7.93 1.71
N ARG A 278 -2.49 9.07 1.30
CA ARG A 278 -3.95 9.28 1.31
C ARG A 278 -4.68 8.35 0.33
N LEU A 279 -4.03 7.98 -0.78
CA LEU A 279 -4.62 7.02 -1.72
C LEU A 279 -4.68 5.60 -1.14
N LEU A 280 -3.77 5.24 -0.23
CA LEU A 280 -3.76 3.92 0.42
C LEU A 280 -4.93 3.72 1.38
N ARG A 281 -5.43 4.80 1.99
CA ARG A 281 -6.55 4.74 2.94
C ARG A 281 -7.90 4.80 2.22
N ALA A 282 -8.88 4.08 2.75
CA ALA A 282 -10.27 4.14 2.31
C ALA A 282 -10.76 5.59 2.38
N GLY A 283 -11.54 6.00 1.37
CA GLY A 283 -12.10 7.34 1.32
C GLY A 283 -13.26 7.51 2.32
N PRO A 284 -13.79 8.73 2.48
CA PRO A 284 -14.90 9.01 3.39
C PRO A 284 -16.26 8.47 2.91
N SER A 285 -16.29 7.67 1.84
CA SER A 285 -17.52 7.03 1.38
C SER A 285 -17.92 5.96 2.39
N PRO A 286 -19.11 6.06 3.02
CA PRO A 286 -19.52 5.11 4.05
C PRO A 286 -19.50 3.66 3.56
N ASP A 287 -19.87 3.44 2.29
CA ASP A 287 -19.89 2.10 1.68
C ASP A 287 -18.50 1.46 1.61
N GLU A 288 -17.45 2.23 1.31
CA GLU A 288 -16.08 1.70 1.21
C GLU A 288 -15.55 1.31 2.59
N ILE A 289 -15.75 2.19 3.59
CA ILE A 289 -15.35 1.92 4.98
C ILE A 289 -16.11 0.71 5.52
N HIS A 290 -17.44 0.67 5.34
CA HIS A 290 -18.27 -0.43 5.82
C HIS A 290 -17.80 -1.78 5.23
N TRP A 291 -17.52 -1.83 3.93
CA TRP A 291 -17.00 -3.05 3.28
C TRP A 291 -15.69 -3.53 3.91
N TYR A 292 -14.73 -2.63 4.16
CA TYR A 292 -13.45 -3.01 4.78
C TYR A 292 -13.63 -3.43 6.24
N ARG A 293 -14.53 -2.77 7.01
CA ARG A 293 -14.83 -3.16 8.39
C ARG A 293 -15.42 -4.56 8.48
N SER A 294 -16.46 -4.85 7.68
CA SER A 294 -17.08 -6.18 7.63
C SER A 294 -16.09 -7.25 7.18
N SER A 295 -15.24 -6.94 6.21
CA SER A 295 -14.20 -7.87 5.73
C SER A 295 -13.14 -8.14 6.80
N LEU A 296 -12.73 -7.11 7.56
CA LEU A 296 -11.76 -7.23 8.65
C LEU A 296 -12.31 -8.08 9.80
N ASP A 297 -13.56 -7.83 10.21
CA ASP A 297 -14.22 -8.60 11.27
C ASP A 297 -14.29 -10.09 10.94
N PHE A 298 -14.67 -10.40 9.68
CA PHE A 298 -14.65 -11.78 9.18
C PHE A 298 -13.24 -12.39 9.21
N ALA A 299 -12.22 -11.65 8.75
CA ALA A 299 -10.83 -12.12 8.76
C ALA A 299 -10.30 -12.38 10.18
N LEU A 300 -10.62 -11.48 11.13
CA LEU A 300 -10.22 -11.62 12.54
C LEU A 300 -10.89 -12.81 13.21
N THR A 301 -12.17 -13.06 12.91
CA THR A 301 -12.87 -14.25 13.40
C THR A 301 -12.13 -15.52 12.99
N GLY A 302 -11.70 -15.61 11.73
CA GLY A 302 -10.88 -16.71 11.24
C GLY A 302 -9.50 -16.81 11.91
N ALA A 303 -8.82 -15.68 12.10
CA ALA A 303 -7.49 -15.62 12.71
C ALA A 303 -7.49 -16.06 14.19
N ARG A 304 -8.44 -15.53 14.97
CA ARG A 304 -8.65 -15.92 16.39
C ARG A 304 -8.98 -17.40 16.53
N GLY A 305 -9.78 -17.94 15.61
CA GLY A 305 -10.13 -19.37 15.58
C GLY A 305 -8.92 -20.30 15.44
N GLN A 306 -7.92 -19.92 14.64
CA GLN A 306 -6.70 -20.72 14.45
C GLN A 306 -5.72 -20.62 15.62
N SER A 307 -5.63 -19.45 16.26
CA SER A 307 -4.86 -19.30 17.50
C SER A 307 -5.42 -20.21 18.61
N ASN A 308 -6.74 -20.29 18.73
CA ASN A 308 -7.39 -21.14 19.73
C ASN A 308 -7.24 -22.65 19.45
N SER A 309 -7.13 -23.07 18.19
CA SER A 309 -6.94 -24.50 17.84
C SER A 309 -5.50 -24.99 17.98
N THR A 310 -4.52 -24.08 18.00
CA THR A 310 -3.09 -24.42 18.06
C THR A 310 -2.58 -24.60 19.50
N GLY A 311 -3.41 -24.31 20.51
CA GLY A 311 -3.06 -24.52 21.93
C GLY A 311 -2.01 -23.55 22.47
N GLU A 312 -1.53 -22.61 21.67
CA GLU A 312 -0.78 -21.46 22.16
C GLU A 312 -1.76 -20.39 22.62
N ARG A 313 -1.71 -20.11 23.92
CA ARG A 313 -2.40 -18.99 24.58
C ARG A 313 -2.26 -17.73 23.72
N GLY A 314 -3.39 -17.15 23.33
CA GLY A 314 -3.45 -15.82 22.76
C GLY A 314 -2.72 -14.80 23.66
N PRO A 315 -2.22 -13.69 23.09
CA PRO A 315 -1.39 -12.76 23.84
C PRO A 315 -2.23 -12.08 24.92
N THR A 316 -1.86 -12.32 26.18
CA THR A 316 -2.22 -11.48 27.34
C THR A 316 -1.40 -10.21 27.35
#